data_AF-A0A4Q3JFJ3-F1
#
_entry.id   AF-A0A4Q3JFJ3-F1
#
_cell.length_a   1.000
_cell.length_b   1.000
_cell.length_c   1.000
_cell.angle_alpha   90.00
_cell.angle_beta   90.00
_cell.angle_gamma   90.00
#
_symmetry.space_group_name_H-M   'P 1'
#
loop_
_entity.id
_entity.type
_entity.pdbx_description
1 polymer ?
#
loop_
_entity_poly.entity_id
_entity_poly.type
_entity_poly.pdbx_seq_one_letter_code
_entity_poly.pdbx_strand_id
1 'polypeptide(L)' 'AATAMQGTILAQTSITMVSGSSLVGHALAKASVTLATNAMSTP' A
#
# COMPACT_ATOMS: atom_id res chain seq x y z
N ALA A 1 0.31 18.49 -2.90
CA ALA A 1 -0.43 17.39 -2.26
C ALA A 1 0.15 16.09 -2.76
N ALA A 2 0.47 15.13 -1.87
CA ALA A 2 0.89 13.81 -2.29
C ALA A 2 -0.34 13.06 -2.85
N THR A 3 -0.25 12.54 -4.06
CA THR A 3 -1.34 11.77 -4.68
C THR A 3 -1.38 10.38 -4.05
N ALA A 4 -2.54 9.97 -3.52
CA ALA A 4 -2.71 8.61 -2.99
C ALA A 4 -2.95 7.62 -4.14
N MET A 5 -2.39 6.41 -4.03
CA MET A 5 -2.74 5.31 -4.91
C MET A 5 -4.14 4.81 -4.55
N GLN A 6 -5.02 4.65 -5.54
CA GLN A 6 -6.39 4.18 -5.35
C GLN A 6 -6.52 2.74 -5.89
N GLY A 7 -7.14 1.85 -5.12
CA GLY A 7 -7.52 0.50 -5.56
C GLY A 7 -6.82 -0.65 -4.84
N THR A 8 -6.89 -1.84 -5.43
CA THR A 8 -6.35 -3.07 -4.84
C THR A 8 -5.07 -3.50 -5.56
N ILE A 9 -3.98 -3.68 -4.82
CA ILE A 9 -2.77 -4.37 -5.31
C ILE A 9 -2.90 -5.86 -4.98
N LEU A 10 -2.72 -6.70 -6.00
CA LEU A 10 -2.52 -8.14 -5.88
C LEU A 10 -1.07 -8.49 -6.26
N ALA A 11 -0.19 -8.62 -5.27
CA ALA A 11 1.23 -8.88 -5.47
C ALA A 11 1.58 -10.36 -5.28
N GLN A 12 2.29 -10.94 -6.26
CA GLN A 12 2.75 -12.33 -6.19
C GLN A 12 3.89 -12.52 -5.18
N THR A 13 4.66 -11.46 -4.90
CA THR A 13 5.77 -11.47 -3.95
C THR A 13 5.47 -10.53 -2.79
N SER A 14 6.15 -9.39 -2.70
CA SER A 14 6.07 -8.42 -1.61
C SER A 14 5.59 -7.06 -2.08
N ILE A 15 4.96 -6.31 -1.17
CA ILE A 15 4.65 -4.89 -1.33
C ILE A 15 5.50 -4.11 -0.33
N THR A 16 6.24 -3.11 -0.82
CA THR A 16 6.99 -2.18 0.03
C THR A 16 6.45 -0.78 -0.19
N MET A 17 5.92 -0.17 0.87
CA MET A 17 5.49 1.22 0.83
C MET A 17 6.53 2.11 1.53
N VAL A 18 7.03 3.12 0.80
CA VAL A 18 8.02 4.06 1.33
C VAL A 18 7.35 5.16 2.15
N SER A 19 8.09 5.76 3.08
CA SER A 19 7.61 6.83 3.97
C SER A 19 6.87 7.95 3.25
N GLY A 20 5.69 8.30 3.77
CA GLY A 20 4.83 9.34 3.18
C GLY A 20 3.94 8.87 2.02
N SER A 21 4.00 7.59 1.63
CA SER A 21 3.08 7.04 0.63
C SER A 21 1.68 6.81 1.23
N SER A 22 0.65 7.02 0.41
CA SER A 22 -0.75 6.78 0.76
C SER A 22 -1.42 5.78 -0.19
N LEU A 23 -2.20 4.86 0.36
CA LEU A 23 -3.05 3.91 -0.38
C LEU A 23 -4.48 3.94 0.15
N VAL A 24 -5.44 4.18 -0.74
CA VAL A 24 -6.88 4.02 -0.50
C VAL A 24 -7.37 2.76 -1.20
N GLY A 25 -7.50 1.67 -0.44
CA GLY A 25 -7.80 0.33 -0.95
C GLY A 25 -7.08 -0.78 -0.17
N HIS A 26 -6.64 -1.82 -0.87
CA HIS A 26 -6.08 -3.03 -0.24
C HIS A 26 -4.70 -3.38 -0.81
N ALA A 27 -3.76 -3.74 0.07
CA ALA A 27 -2.46 -4.29 -0.29
C ALA A 27 -2.42 -5.79 0.07
N LEU A 28 -2.58 -6.66 -0.93
CA LEU A 28 -2.63 -8.11 -0.74
C LEU A 28 -1.38 -8.73 -1.39
N ALA A 29 -0.43 -9.17 -0.55
CA ALA A 29 0.82 -9.79 -0.98
C ALA A 29 0.89 -11.25 -0.51
N LYS A 30 1.42 -12.14 -1.34
CA LYS A 30 1.63 -13.55 -0.93
C LYS A 30 2.78 -13.74 0.05
N ALA A 31 3.80 -12.88 0.00
CA ALA A 31 4.95 -12.96 0.90
C ALA A 31 4.83 -11.98 2.07
N SER A 32 4.93 -10.67 1.81
CA SER A 32 4.91 -9.66 2.86
C SER A 32 4.43 -8.29 2.37
N VAL A 33 3.85 -7.52 3.29
CA VAL A 33 3.58 -6.09 3.12
C VAL A 33 4.42 -5.35 4.16
N THR A 34 5.33 -4.49 3.69
CA THR A 34 6.17 -3.64 4.55
C THR A 34 5.67 -2.21 4.50
N LEU A 35 5.40 -1.64 5.68
CA LEU A 35 4.91 -0.28 5.87
C LEU A 35 5.94 0.55 6.64
N ALA A 36 6.17 1.78 6.20
CA ALA A 36 6.97 2.78 6.86
C ALA A 36 6.18 4.11 6.85
N THR A 37 5.61 4.51 7.99
CA THR A 37 4.91 5.80 8.16
C THR A 37 3.94 6.12 7.00
N ASN A 38 3.06 5.16 6.68
CA ASN A 38 2.11 5.26 5.57
C ASN A 38 0.71 5.61 6.04
N ALA A 39 -0.06 6.27 5.17
CA ALA A 39 -1.49 6.40 5.35
C ALA A 39 -2.22 5.31 4.54
N MET A 40 -2.98 4.48 5.25
CA MET A 40 -3.80 3.41 4.68
C MET A 40 -5.26 3.70 4.99
N SER A 41 -6.10 3.71 3.96
CA SER A 41 -7.55 3.80 4.12
C SER A 41 -8.18 2.65 3.36
N THR A 42 -8.99 1.83 4.02
CA THR A 42 -9.88 0.91 3.31
C THR A 42 -11.14 1.67 2.87
N PRO A 43 -11.83 1.25 1.80
CA PRO A 43 -13.20 1.69 1.54
C PRO A 43 -14.13 1.37 2.71
#